data_AF-A0A261KUP1-F1
#
_entry.id   AF-A0A261KUP1-F1
#
_cell.length_a   1.000
_cell.length_b   1.000
_cell.length_c   1.000
_cell.angle_alpha   90.00
_cell.angle_beta   90.00
_cell.angle_gamma   90.00
#
_symmetry.space_group_name_H-M   'P 1'
#
loop_
_entity.id
_entity.type
_entity.pdbx_description
1 polymer ?
#
loop_
_entity_poly.entity_id
_entity_poly.type
_entity_poly.pdbx_seq_one_letter_code
_entity_poly.pdbx_strand_id
1 'polypeptide(L)'
;MSLENQIATFAHAKIIVAPHGSGLTNIVFCNPGTKVIELFSPHYLRYYYWHISQLLGLEHYFLIGETFSCYPIRNIMYESSLVEDILVNLDSLNQMFKVIGIA
;
A
#
# COMPACT_ATOMS: atom_id res chain seq x y z
N MET A 1 -16.56 0.86 10.58
CA MET A 1 -16.18 2.29 10.70
C MET A 1 -17.18 3.10 9.87
N SER A 2 -17.79 4.15 10.42
CA SER A 2 -18.67 5.03 9.63
C SER A 2 -17.87 5.82 8.60
N LEU A 3 -18.54 6.38 7.59
CA LEU A 3 -17.88 7.18 6.56
C LEU A 3 -17.16 8.39 7.15
N GLU A 4 -17.81 9.09 8.09
CA GLU A 4 -17.25 10.26 8.77
C GLU A 4 -15.95 9.90 9.50
N ASN A 5 -15.92 8.74 10.14
CA ASN A 5 -14.70 8.26 10.81
C ASN A 5 -13.60 7.91 9.80
N GLN A 6 -13.91 7.38 8.61
CA GLN A 6 -12.89 7.14 7.58
C GLN A 6 -12.30 8.47 7.09
N ILE A 7 -13.16 9.43 6.75
CA ILE A 7 -12.74 10.75 6.28
C ILE A 7 -11.87 11.43 7.33
N ALA A 8 -12.33 11.49 8.59
CA ALA A 8 -11.57 12.09 9.68
C ALA A 8 -10.22 11.40 9.90
N THR A 9 -10.16 10.07 9.81
CA THR A 9 -8.91 9.31 9.97
C THR A 9 -7.91 9.67 8.87
N PHE A 10 -8.33 9.64 7.60
CA PHE A 10 -7.44 9.91 6.47
C PHE A 10 -7.04 11.38 6.38
N ALA A 11 -7.93 12.32 6.72
CA ALA A 11 -7.63 13.76 6.73
C ALA A 11 -6.55 14.14 7.74
N HIS A 12 -6.46 13.45 8.87
CA HIS A 12 -5.44 13.71 9.89
C HIS A 12 -4.20 12.82 9.77
N ALA A 13 -4.20 11.86 8.84
CA ALA A 13 -3.07 10.95 8.66
C ALA A 13 -1.88 11.66 8.03
N LYS A 14 -0.74 11.66 8.73
CA LYS A 14 0.55 12.05 8.17
C LYS A 14 1.13 10.96 7.27
N ILE A 15 0.80 9.71 7.58
CA ILE A 15 1.35 8.52 6.95
C ILE A 15 0.23 7.48 6.84
N ILE A 16 0.06 6.92 5.65
CA ILE A 16 -0.81 5.77 5.38
C ILE A 16 0.08 4.60 4.99
N VAL A 17 -0.09 3.45 5.65
CA VAL A 17 0.53 2.18 5.24
C VAL A 17 -0.60 1.19 5.05
N ALA A 18 -0.78 0.69 3.84
CA ALA A 18 -1.91 -0.18 3.52
C ALA A 18 -1.60 -1.13 2.36
N PRO A 19 -2.22 -2.33 2.33
CA PRO A 19 -2.20 -3.17 1.15
C PRO A 19 -2.91 -2.49 -0.02
N HIS A 20 -2.44 -2.77 -1.23
CA HIS A 20 -3.10 -2.36 -2.47
C HIS A 20 -4.54 -2.86 -2.47
N GLY A 21 -5.51 -1.96 -2.67
CA GLY A 21 -6.92 -2.31 -2.70
C GLY A 21 -7.83 -1.11 -2.54
N SER A 22 -9.13 -1.34 -2.65
CA SER A 22 -10.15 -0.28 -2.67
C SER A 22 -10.15 0.61 -1.44
N GLY A 23 -9.63 0.16 -0.29
CA GLY A 23 -9.47 1.00 0.89
C GLY A 23 -8.58 2.23 0.67
N LEU A 24 -7.62 2.16 -0.27
CA LEU A 24 -6.76 3.28 -0.64
C LEU A 24 -7.49 4.36 -1.45
N THR A 25 -8.74 4.15 -1.89
CA THR A 25 -9.52 5.26 -2.47
C THR A 25 -9.72 6.39 -1.47
N ASN A 26 -9.69 6.10 -0.16
CA ASN A 26 -9.80 7.09 0.89
C ASN A 26 -8.62 8.08 0.96
N ILE A 27 -7.50 7.85 0.25
CA ILE A 27 -6.40 8.83 0.18
C ILE A 27 -6.84 10.16 -0.45
N VAL A 28 -7.97 10.19 -1.15
CA VAL A 28 -8.59 11.44 -1.64
C VAL A 28 -8.94 12.41 -0.53
N PHE A 29 -9.07 11.94 0.72
CA PHE A 29 -9.32 12.78 1.89
C PHE A 29 -8.05 13.24 2.59
N CYS A 30 -6.87 12.76 2.19
CA CYS A 30 -5.60 13.17 2.80
C CYS A 30 -5.21 14.59 2.41
N ASN A 31 -4.44 15.24 3.29
CA ASN A 31 -3.85 16.54 2.99
C ASN A 31 -2.61 16.37 2.07
N PRO A 32 -2.30 17.36 1.20
CA PRO A 32 -1.06 17.37 0.44
C PRO A 32 0.17 17.19 1.34
N GLY A 33 1.14 16.41 0.87
CA GLY A 33 2.33 16.01 1.65
C GLY A 33 2.13 14.81 2.57
N THR A 34 0.91 14.25 2.69
CA THR A 34 0.73 12.94 3.36
C THR A 34 1.53 11.88 2.61
N LYS A 35 2.27 11.05 3.36
CA LYS A 35 3.05 9.94 2.81
C LYS A 35 2.18 8.69 2.71
N VAL A 36 2.20 8.01 1.58
CA VAL A 36 1.45 6.77 1.34
C VAL A 36 2.46 5.67 1.02
N ILE A 37 2.46 4.59 1.79
CA ILE A 37 3.24 3.38 1.54
C ILE A 37 2.26 2.27 1.15
N GLU A 38 2.28 1.94 -0.13
CA GLU A 38 1.42 0.91 -0.70
C GLU A 38 2.12 -0.45 -0.72
N LEU A 39 1.48 -1.46 -0.11
CA LEU A 39 2.01 -2.83 -0.06
C LEU A 39 1.39 -3.65 -1.21
N PHE A 40 2.21 -4.20 -2.08
CA PHE A 40 1.76 -4.97 -3.24
C PHE A 40 1.96 -6.46 -3.06
N SER A 41 1.01 -7.26 -3.56
CA SER A 41 1.31 -8.65 -3.91
C SER A 41 2.36 -8.67 -5.03
N PRO A 42 3.35 -9.58 -4.98
CA PRO A 42 4.41 -9.68 -5.99
C PRO A 42 3.91 -9.82 -7.43
N HIS A 43 2.70 -10.34 -7.60
CA HIS A 43 2.13 -10.63 -8.91
C HIS A 43 0.96 -9.71 -9.27
N TYR A 44 0.72 -8.65 -8.49
CA TYR A 44 -0.38 -7.71 -8.70
C TYR A 44 0.06 -6.25 -8.51
N LEU A 45 0.90 -5.74 -9.41
CA LEU A 45 1.32 -4.33 -9.41
C LEU A 45 0.39 -3.49 -10.30
N ARG A 46 -0.24 -2.47 -9.69
CA ARG A 46 -1.13 -1.51 -10.37
C ARG A 46 -0.78 -0.09 -9.95
N TYR A 47 -0.71 0.83 -10.91
CA TYR A 47 -0.22 2.20 -10.68
C TYR A 47 -1.30 3.21 -10.28
N TYR A 48 -2.53 2.75 -9.98
CA TYR A 48 -3.69 3.63 -9.80
C TYR A 48 -3.49 4.64 -8.67
N TYR A 49 -3.09 4.17 -7.49
CA TYR A 49 -2.96 5.00 -6.30
C TYR A 49 -1.69 5.86 -6.33
N TRP A 50 -0.63 5.40 -7.00
CA TRP A 50 0.49 6.26 -7.36
C TRP A 50 0.04 7.45 -8.20
N HIS A 51 -0.75 7.22 -9.26
CA HIS A 51 -1.24 8.31 -10.12
C HIS A 51 -2.16 9.28 -9.38
N ILE A 52 -3.12 8.77 -8.61
CA ILE A 52 -4.02 9.58 -7.77
C ILE A 52 -3.19 10.40 -6.77
N SER A 53 -2.17 9.81 -6.15
CA SER A 53 -1.28 10.50 -5.21
C SER A 53 -0.56 11.68 -5.87
N GLN A 54 -0.09 11.53 -7.11
CA GLN A 54 0.53 12.64 -7.85
C GLN A 54 -0.45 13.79 -8.06
N LEU A 55 -1.70 13.50 -8.43
CA LEU A 55 -2.74 14.51 -8.64
C LEU A 55 -3.10 15.27 -7.36
N LEU A 56 -2.99 14.61 -6.20
CA LEU A 56 -3.33 15.15 -4.89
C LEU A 56 -2.14 15.78 -4.15
N GLY A 57 -0.92 15.73 -4.73
CA GLY A 57 0.28 16.20 -4.07
C GLY A 57 0.70 15.33 -2.87
N LEU A 58 0.41 14.03 -2.90
CA LEU A 58 0.83 13.06 -1.89
C LEU A 58 2.18 12.45 -2.26
N GLU A 59 2.95 12.04 -1.25
CA GLU A 59 4.23 11.36 -1.44
C GLU A 59 4.03 9.84 -1.44
N HIS A 60 4.04 9.22 -2.62
CA HIS A 60 3.71 7.81 -2.77
C HIS A 60 4.96 6.93 -2.89
N TYR A 61 5.02 5.93 -2.03
CA TYR A 61 6.03 4.88 -1.97
C TYR A 61 5.34 3.53 -2.08
N PHE A 62 6.10 2.49 -2.44
CA PHE A 62 5.57 1.14 -2.45
C PHE A 62 6.59 0.12 -1.97
N LEU A 63 6.08 -0.99 -1.46
CA LEU A 63 6.86 -2.16 -1.12
C LEU A 63 6.17 -3.39 -1.70
N ILE A 64 6.94 -4.23 -2.38
CA ILE A 64 6.45 -5.49 -2.94
C ILE A 64 6.66 -6.58 -1.89
N GLY A 65 5.65 -7.43 -1.69
CA GLY A 65 5.75 -8.60 -0.83
C GLY A 65 6.74 -9.65 -1.35
N GLU A 66 7.03 -10.62 -0.51
CA GLU A 66 7.91 -11.75 -0.83
C GLU A 66 7.24 -12.72 -1.82
N THR A 67 8.03 -13.29 -2.73
CA THR A 67 7.55 -14.30 -3.69
C THR A 67 7.68 -15.70 -3.12
N PHE A 68 6.72 -16.57 -3.46
CA PHE A 68 6.90 -18.01 -3.24
C PHE A 68 7.95 -18.54 -4.21
N SER A 69 8.99 -19.18 -3.68
CA SER A 69 10.06 -19.80 -4.49
C SER A 69 9.54 -20.93 -5.40
N CYS A 70 8.49 -21.63 -4.98
CA CYS A 70 7.86 -22.71 -5.75
C CYS A 70 6.58 -22.22 -6.44
N TYR A 71 6.71 -21.75 -7.68
CA TYR A 71 5.58 -21.27 -8.48
C TYR A 71 4.44 -22.31 -8.69
N PRO A 72 4.72 -23.62 -8.85
CA PRO A 72 3.65 -24.62 -8.89
C PRO A 72 2.76 -24.66 -7.63
N ILE A 73 3.35 -24.51 -6.43
CA ILE A 73 2.59 -24.48 -5.17
C ILE A 73 1.73 -23.21 -5.12
N ARG A 74 2.27 -22.06 -5.53
CA ARG A 74 1.52 -20.81 -5.62
C ARG A 74 0.24 -20.97 -6.44
N ASN A 75 0.32 -21.61 -7.61
CA ASN A 75 -0.84 -21.80 -8.49
C ASN A 75 -1.90 -22.75 -7.92
N ILE A 76 -1.55 -23.58 -6.94
CA ILE A 76 -2.50 -24.40 -6.18
C ILE A 76 -3.15 -23.57 -5.07
N MET A 77 -2.38 -22.69 -4.42
CA MET A 77 -2.86 -21.88 -3.29
C MET A 77 -3.76 -20.71 -3.71
N TYR A 78 -3.48 -20.08 -4.86
CA TYR A 78 -4.16 -18.86 -5.29
C TYR A 78 -4.71 -19.01 -6.70
N GLU A 79 -6.01 -18.72 -6.86
CA GLU A 79 -6.69 -18.71 -8.16
C GLU A 79 -6.21 -17.58 -9.07
N SER A 80 -5.82 -16.44 -8.47
CA SER A 80 -5.28 -15.30 -9.19
C SER A 80 -4.42 -14.43 -8.28
N SER A 81 -3.61 -13.56 -8.88
CA SER A 81 -2.79 -12.60 -8.13
C SER A 81 -3.60 -11.59 -7.30
N LEU A 82 -4.91 -11.42 -7.58
CA LEU A 82 -5.80 -10.51 -6.84
C LEU A 82 -6.06 -10.96 -5.40
N VAL A 83 -5.99 -12.26 -5.15
CA VAL A 83 -6.31 -12.88 -3.86
C VAL A 83 -5.06 -13.48 -3.19
N GLU A 84 -3.89 -13.16 -3.71
CA GLU A 84 -2.61 -13.61 -3.16
C GLU A 84 -2.26 -12.83 -1.89
N ASP A 85 -1.81 -13.56 -0.86
CA ASP A 85 -1.35 -12.94 0.39
C ASP A 85 -0.13 -12.05 0.13
N ILE A 86 -0.03 -10.97 0.92
CA ILE A 86 1.11 -10.06 0.87
C ILE A 86 2.00 -10.35 2.07
N LEU A 87 3.07 -11.12 1.85
CA LEU A 87 4.08 -11.35 2.87
C LEU A 87 5.07 -10.19 2.91
N VAL A 88 5.03 -9.38 3.96
CA VAL A 88 5.85 -8.17 4.08
C VAL A 88 7.12 -8.46 4.89
N ASN A 89 8.27 -8.14 4.29
CA ASN A 89 9.55 -8.14 4.98
C ASN A 89 9.69 -6.91 5.89
N LEU A 90 9.78 -7.13 7.20
CA LEU A 90 9.85 -6.05 8.17
C LEU A 90 11.17 -5.27 8.12
N ASP A 91 12.29 -5.89 7.72
CA ASP A 91 13.55 -5.18 7.55
C ASP A 91 13.47 -4.21 6.37
N SER A 92 12.89 -4.65 5.25
CA SER A 92 12.62 -3.79 4.09
C SER A 92 11.66 -2.64 4.44
N LEU A 93 10.61 -2.92 5.23
CA LEU A 93 9.68 -1.89 5.70
C LEU A 93 10.37 -0.88 6.63
N ASN A 94 11.21 -1.35 7.55
CA ASN A 94 12.01 -0.48 8.43
C ASN A 94 13.02 0.38 7.65
N GLN A 95 13.65 -0.18 6.61
CA GLN A 95 14.50 0.58 5.70
C GLN A 95 13.71 1.66 4.96
N MET A 96 12.50 1.33 4.49
CA MET A 96 11.61 2.32 3.87
C MET A 96 11.32 3.47 4.83
N PHE A 97 10.97 3.19 6.10
CA PHE A 97 10.72 4.23 7.11
C PHE A 97 11.91 5.18 7.32
N LYS A 98 13.14 4.66 7.27
CA LYS A 98 14.35 5.50 7.35
C LYS A 98 14.50 6.39 6.12
N VAL A 99 14.29 5.84 4.92
CA VAL A 99 14.41 6.59 3.65
C VAL A 99 13.42 7.76 3.59
N ILE A 100 12.21 7.55 4.11
CA ILE A 100 11.14 8.57 4.09
C ILE A 100 11.14 9.50 5.31
N GLY A 101 12.15 9.38 6.19
CA GLY A 101 12.37 10.28 7.32
C GLY A 101 11.41 10.11 8.50
N ILE A 102 10.96 8.88 8.76
CA ILE A 102 10.00 8.55 9.84
C ILE A 102 10.67 7.80 11.00
N ALA A 103 11.86 7.21 10.79
CA ALA A 103 12.64 6.45 11.78
C ALA A 103 14.10 6.87 11.79
#